data_AF-A0A438IWY4-F1
#
_entry.id   AF-A0A438IWY4-F1
#
_cell.length_a   1.000
_cell.length_b   1.000
_cell.length_c   1.000
_cell.angle_alpha   90.00
_cell.angle_beta   90.00
_cell.angle_gamma   90.00
#
_symmetry.space_group_name_H-M   'P 1'
#
loop_
_entity.id
_entity.type
_entity.pdbx_description
1 polymer ?
#
loop_
_entity_poly.entity_id
_entity_poly.type
_entity_poly.pdbx_seq_one_letter_code
_entity_poly.pdbx_strand_id
1 'polypeptide(L)'
;MENSSSLPFLEAPLNLQTNLSKTPLYLIYAFGPEVVVVACFFLFSHMYPFDVEENICKFAKKGMTPSQIGVILRDSHGIAQVKSVTGSKILRILKAHGLAPEIPEDLYHLIKKAVAIRKHLERNRKDKDSKFRLILVESRIHRLARYYKRTKKLPPVWK
;
A
#
# COMPACT_ATOMS: atom_id res chain seq x y z
N MET A 1 -53.89 -13.84 48.25
CA MET A 1 -52.54 -14.23 48.68
C MET A 1 -51.95 -14.93 47.47
N GLU A 2 -51.29 -14.13 46.62
CA GLU A 2 -49.82 -14.12 46.56
C GLU A 2 -49.29 -15.45 46.04
N ASN A 3 -48.41 -15.54 45.05
CA ASN A 3 -47.84 -14.60 44.10
C ASN A 3 -46.97 -15.50 43.17
N SER A 4 -46.67 -15.02 41.97
CA SER A 4 -45.38 -15.21 41.28
C SER A 4 -44.64 -16.57 41.31
N SER A 5 -44.44 -17.17 40.12
CA SER A 5 -43.12 -17.55 39.56
C SER A 5 -43.34 -18.60 38.46
N SER A 6 -43.78 -18.24 37.24
CA SER A 6 -42.89 -17.84 36.15
C SER A 6 -41.44 -18.29 36.38
N LEU A 7 -41.07 -19.45 35.84
CA LEU A 7 -39.66 -19.80 35.65
C LEU A 7 -39.04 -18.75 34.71
N PRO A 8 -37.99 -18.04 35.17
CA PRO A 8 -37.50 -16.85 34.50
C PRO A 8 -36.63 -17.20 33.29
N PHE A 9 -36.87 -16.43 32.24
CA PHE A 9 -35.94 -16.02 31.20
C PHE A 9 -34.55 -15.80 31.82
N LEU A 10 -33.60 -16.73 31.60
CA LEU A 10 -32.21 -16.50 31.98
C LEU A 10 -31.56 -15.65 30.89
N GLU A 11 -31.86 -14.35 30.96
CA GLU A 11 -31.16 -13.29 30.26
C GLU A 11 -29.74 -13.22 30.85
N ALA A 12 -28.76 -13.66 30.07
CA ALA A 12 -27.37 -13.57 30.46
C ALA A 12 -26.94 -12.09 30.53
N PRO A 13 -26.34 -11.61 31.63
CA PRO A 13 -25.88 -10.23 31.72
C PRO A 13 -24.69 -9.95 30.80
N LEU A 14 -24.91 -9.02 29.88
CA LEU A 14 -23.91 -8.15 29.26
C LEU A 14 -23.03 -7.53 30.35
N ASN A 15 -21.80 -8.03 30.51
CA ASN A 15 -20.65 -7.23 30.94
C ASN A 15 -19.36 -8.05 30.81
N LEU A 16 -18.74 -7.96 29.63
CA LEU A 16 -17.31 -8.11 29.53
C LEU A 16 -16.84 -7.07 28.51
N GLN A 17 -16.12 -6.06 29.00
CA GLN A 17 -15.42 -5.08 28.16
C GLN A 17 -14.73 -5.81 27.01
N THR A 18 -15.17 -5.53 25.80
CA THR A 18 -14.57 -6.01 24.56
C THR A 18 -13.23 -5.31 24.38
N ASN A 19 -12.20 -5.84 25.03
CA ASN A 19 -10.84 -5.79 24.52
C ASN A 19 -10.83 -6.63 23.24
N LEU A 20 -11.33 -6.05 22.15
CA LEU A 20 -11.40 -6.66 20.83
C LEU A 20 -10.02 -6.54 20.15
N SER A 21 -9.01 -7.13 20.77
CA SER A 21 -7.74 -7.38 20.10
C SER A 21 -7.35 -8.82 20.41
N LYS A 22 -7.27 -9.63 19.35
CA LYS A 22 -6.57 -10.93 19.32
C LYS A 22 -7.30 -12.12 19.93
N THR A 23 -8.34 -12.62 19.28
CA THR A 23 -8.56 -14.08 19.13
C THR A 23 -9.33 -14.36 17.84
N PRO A 24 -8.92 -15.35 17.03
CA PRO A 24 -9.76 -15.86 15.95
C PRO A 24 -10.91 -16.66 16.57
N LEU A 25 -12.16 -16.20 16.35
CA LEU A 25 -13.34 -17.00 16.66
C LEU A 25 -13.31 -18.25 15.75
N TYR A 26 -12.91 -19.38 16.31
CA TYR A 26 -13.16 -20.69 15.71
C TYR A 26 -14.65 -20.98 15.81
N LEU A 27 -15.40 -20.71 14.74
CA LEU A 27 -16.76 -21.19 14.59
C LEU A 27 -16.68 -22.67 14.18
N ILE A 28 -16.67 -23.55 15.17
CA ILE A 28 -16.71 -25.01 14.95
C ILE A 28 -18.13 -25.35 14.47
N TYR A 29 -18.32 -25.44 13.15
CA TYR A 29 -19.48 -26.08 12.56
C TYR A 29 -19.26 -27.60 12.56
N ALA A 30 -19.93 -28.30 13.48
CA ALA A 30 -20.01 -29.76 13.46
C ALA A 30 -21.28 -30.18 12.71
N PHE A 31 -21.13 -30.73 11.50
CA PHE A 31 -22.21 -31.43 10.80
C PHE A 31 -21.66 -32.52 9.88
N GLY A 32 -21.94 -33.79 10.25
CA GLY A 32 -22.10 -34.92 9.31
C GLY A 32 -20.84 -35.60 8.73
N PRO A 33 -20.87 -36.94 8.50
CA PRO A 33 -19.71 -37.78 8.16
C PRO A 33 -19.24 -37.78 6.69
N GLU A 34 -19.68 -36.86 5.83
CA GLU A 34 -19.19 -36.81 4.44
C GLU A 34 -19.10 -35.37 3.90
N VAL A 35 -18.04 -34.60 4.19
CA VAL A 35 -17.58 -33.53 3.29
C VAL A 35 -16.08 -33.27 3.50
N VAL A 36 -15.32 -33.37 2.42
CA VAL A 36 -13.91 -33.04 2.35
C VAL A 36 -13.68 -31.56 2.68
N VAL A 37 -12.80 -31.35 3.66
CA VAL A 37 -12.27 -30.10 4.20
C VAL A 37 -12.00 -29.04 3.11
N VAL A 38 -12.80 -27.97 3.08
CA VAL A 38 -12.37 -26.66 2.55
C VAL A 38 -12.18 -25.70 3.73
N ALA A 39 -11.33 -26.10 4.66
CA ALA A 39 -10.95 -25.29 5.82
C ALA A 39 -9.47 -25.49 6.11
N CYS A 40 -8.63 -25.27 5.11
CA CYS A 40 -7.20 -25.14 5.31
C CYS A 40 -6.66 -24.23 4.21
N PHE A 41 -6.69 -22.91 4.43
CA PHE A 41 -5.70 -21.96 3.88
C PHE A 41 -5.90 -20.48 4.29
N PHE A 42 -6.66 -20.16 5.34
CA PHE A 42 -6.82 -18.75 5.77
C PHE A 42 -6.09 -18.44 7.09
N LEU A 43 -4.91 -19.03 7.26
CA LEU A 43 -3.91 -18.55 8.21
C LEU A 43 -2.75 -17.98 7.41
N PHE A 44 -2.97 -16.83 6.77
CA PHE A 44 -1.87 -16.01 6.29
C PHE A 44 -1.93 -14.64 6.97
N SER A 45 -1.06 -14.49 7.97
CA SER A 45 -0.65 -13.27 8.67
C SER A 45 -1.75 -12.48 9.38
N HIS A 46 -1.79 -12.65 10.71
CA HIS A 46 -2.52 -11.83 11.67
C HIS A 46 -1.88 -10.42 11.82
N MET A 47 -1.50 -9.77 10.73
CA MET A 47 -0.99 -8.40 10.76
C MET A 47 -2.17 -7.44 10.70
N TYR A 48 -2.31 -6.62 11.73
CA TYR A 48 -3.36 -5.63 11.76
C TYR A 48 -3.03 -4.52 10.74
N PRO A 49 -3.99 -4.02 9.93
CA PRO A 49 -3.74 -3.03 8.90
C PRO A 49 -3.02 -1.78 9.41
N PHE A 50 -3.23 -1.42 10.68
CA PHE A 50 -2.54 -0.32 11.35
C PHE A 50 -1.02 -0.53 11.47
N ASP A 51 -0.56 -1.75 11.78
CA ASP A 51 0.88 -2.05 11.89
C ASP A 51 1.57 -1.85 10.53
N VAL A 52 0.86 -2.20 9.45
CA VAL A 52 1.35 -2.01 8.08
C VAL A 52 1.43 -0.53 7.73
N GLU A 53 0.43 0.27 8.10
CA GLU A 53 0.45 1.72 7.89
C GLU A 53 1.58 2.40 8.66
N GLU A 54 1.83 1.99 9.91
CA GLU A 54 2.91 2.52 10.73
C GLU A 54 4.28 2.21 10.10
N ASN A 55 4.48 0.97 9.62
CA ASN A 55 5.69 0.57 8.92
C ASN A 55 5.90 1.36 7.62
N ILE A 56 4.84 1.57 6.84
CA ILE A 56 4.89 2.42 5.63
C ILE A 56 5.32 3.84 5.99
N CYS A 57 4.76 4.43 7.06
CA CYS A 57 5.13 5.76 7.51
C CYS A 57 6.59 5.83 7.99
N LYS A 58 7.07 4.83 8.73
CA LYS A 58 8.47 4.71 9.15
C LYS A 58 9.41 4.68 7.94
N PHE A 59 9.09 3.92 6.91
CA PHE A 59 9.90 3.82 5.71
C PHE A 59 9.83 5.08 4.83
N ALA A 60 8.69 5.74 4.77
CA ALA A 60 8.55 7.02 4.08
C ALA A 60 9.38 8.13 4.74
N LYS A 61 9.43 8.17 6.09
CA LYS A 61 10.30 9.09 6.84
C LYS A 61 11.80 8.85 6.59
N LYS A 62 12.19 7.60 6.28
CA LYS A 62 13.56 7.27 5.85
C LYS A 62 13.87 7.75 4.42
N GLY A 63 12.89 8.28 3.69
CA GLY A 63 13.04 8.76 2.32
C GLY A 63 12.97 7.68 1.25
N MET A 64 12.45 6.49 1.59
CA MET A 64 12.29 5.42 0.61
C MET A 64 11.13 5.69 -0.34
N THR A 65 11.29 5.33 -1.61
CA THR A 65 10.23 5.54 -2.60
C THR A 65 9.11 4.52 -2.39
N PRO A 66 7.85 4.84 -2.73
CA PRO A 66 6.73 3.91 -2.50
C PRO A 66 6.91 2.57 -3.22
N SER A 67 7.60 2.56 -4.36
CA SER A 67 8.00 1.32 -5.05
C SER A 67 8.98 0.49 -4.22
N GLN A 68 10.01 1.11 -3.64
CA GLN A 68 10.96 0.44 -2.75
C GLN A 68 10.30 -0.07 -1.46
N ILE A 69 9.40 0.72 -0.86
CA ILE A 69 8.64 0.33 0.33
C ILE A 69 7.86 -0.96 0.05
N GLY A 70 7.20 -1.05 -1.11
CA GLY A 70 6.47 -2.25 -1.51
C GLY A 70 7.35 -3.50 -1.67
N VAL A 71 8.61 -3.34 -2.08
CA VAL A 71 9.58 -4.45 -2.18
C VAL A 71 10.02 -4.90 -0.79
N ILE A 72 10.34 -3.97 0.11
CA ILE A 72 10.77 -4.29 1.48
C ILE A 72 9.65 -4.94 2.28
N LEU A 73 8.40 -4.51 2.09
CA LEU A 73 7.24 -5.16 2.74
C LEU A 73 7.03 -6.59 2.25
N ARG A 74 7.36 -6.88 0.99
CA ARG A 74 7.31 -8.23 0.43
C ARG A 74 8.42 -9.11 1.00
N ASP A 75 9.66 -8.63 0.93
CA ASP A 75 10.85 -9.44 1.21
C ASP A 75 11.11 -9.59 2.71
N SER A 76 10.88 -8.54 3.50
CA SER A 76 11.15 -8.56 4.95
C SER A 76 9.93 -8.90 5.80
N HIS A 77 8.73 -8.46 5.40
CA HIS A 77 7.50 -8.63 6.21
C HIS A 77 6.56 -9.71 5.66
N GLY A 78 6.86 -10.29 4.49
CA GLY A 78 6.03 -11.33 3.87
C GLY A 78 4.69 -10.82 3.32
N ILE A 79 4.51 -9.50 3.15
CA ILE A 79 3.27 -8.91 2.64
C ILE A 79 3.33 -8.86 1.11
N ALA A 80 2.63 -9.80 0.45
CA ALA A 80 2.63 -9.88 -1.02
C ALA A 80 2.05 -8.61 -1.69
N GLN A 81 0.94 -8.09 -1.17
CA GLN A 81 0.28 -6.88 -1.66
C GLN A 81 -0.33 -6.07 -0.52
N VAL A 82 0.08 -4.80 -0.40
CA VAL A 82 -0.48 -3.85 0.59
C VAL A 82 -1.99 -3.65 0.42
N LYS A 83 -2.48 -3.71 -0.84
CA LYS A 83 -3.91 -3.56 -1.13
C LYS A 83 -4.75 -4.67 -0.50
N SER A 84 -4.24 -5.89 -0.39
CA SER A 84 -5.00 -7.02 0.16
C SER A 84 -5.18 -6.92 1.68
N VAL A 85 -4.22 -6.28 2.37
CA VAL A 85 -4.26 -6.13 3.84
C VAL A 85 -5.00 -4.87 4.24
N THR A 86 -4.63 -3.71 3.68
CA THR A 86 -5.14 -2.40 4.10
C THR A 86 -6.30 -1.89 3.22
N GLY A 87 -6.59 -2.54 2.09
CA GLY A 87 -7.61 -2.09 1.12
C GLY A 87 -7.19 -0.88 0.26
N SER A 88 -6.17 -0.12 0.69
CA SER A 88 -5.64 1.06 0.00
C SER A 88 -4.26 0.82 -0.62
N LYS A 89 -3.93 1.60 -1.66
CA LYS A 89 -2.58 1.62 -2.25
C LYS A 89 -1.64 2.47 -1.40
N ILE A 90 -0.34 2.14 -1.42
CA ILE A 90 0.73 2.87 -0.69
C ILE A 90 0.66 4.39 -0.93
N LEU A 91 0.50 4.84 -2.18
CA LEU A 91 0.39 6.28 -2.50
C LEU A 91 -0.81 6.97 -1.82
N ARG A 92 -1.93 6.26 -1.61
CA ARG A 92 -3.11 6.82 -0.94
C ARG A 92 -2.88 6.93 0.56
N ILE A 93 -2.24 5.93 1.17
CA ILE A 93 -1.84 5.94 2.58
C ILE A 93 -0.88 7.10 2.83
N LEU A 94 0.17 7.26 2.00
CA LEU A 94 1.12 8.38 2.11
C LEU A 94 0.45 9.74 1.97
N LYS A 95 -0.56 9.86 1.09
CA LYS A 95 -1.32 11.10 0.93
C LYS A 95 -2.19 11.41 2.16
N ALA A 96 -2.78 10.40 2.79
CA ALA A 96 -3.55 10.57 4.02
C ALA A 96 -2.69 11.08 5.18
N HIS A 97 -1.43 10.62 5.26
CA HIS A 97 -0.47 11.07 6.27
C HIS A 97 0.33 12.33 5.89
N GLY A 98 0.08 12.94 4.72
CA GLY A 98 0.81 14.14 4.28
C GLY A 98 2.28 13.91 3.92
N LEU A 99 2.72 12.65 3.75
CA LEU A 99 4.09 12.27 3.34
C LEU A 99 4.18 11.99 1.83
N ALA A 100 3.17 12.43 1.06
CA ALA A 100 3.15 12.21 -0.38
C ALA A 100 4.17 13.11 -1.09
N PRO A 101 4.95 12.58 -2.04
CA PRO A 101 5.83 13.41 -2.85
C PRO A 101 5.00 14.33 -3.77
N GLU A 102 5.38 15.60 -3.85
CA GLU A 102 4.78 16.60 -4.74
C GLU A 102 4.88 16.19 -6.21
N ILE A 103 6.00 15.57 -6.58
CA ILE A 103 6.27 15.08 -7.93
C ILE A 103 6.10 13.56 -7.93
N PRO A 104 5.33 12.99 -8.88
CA PRO A 104 5.22 11.54 -9.03
C PRO A 104 6.59 10.88 -9.23
N GLU A 105 6.79 9.74 -8.55
CA GLU A 105 8.04 8.97 -8.57
C GLU A 105 8.55 8.68 -9.99
N ASP A 106 7.66 8.29 -10.90
CA ASP A 106 7.99 7.96 -12.29
C ASP A 106 8.62 9.16 -13.03
N LEU A 107 8.03 10.35 -12.85
CA LEU A 107 8.53 11.58 -13.48
C LEU A 107 9.90 11.96 -12.91
N TYR A 108 10.06 11.87 -11.59
CA TYR A 108 11.33 12.13 -10.91
C TYR A 108 12.46 11.24 -11.44
N HIS A 109 12.24 9.94 -11.59
CA HIS A 109 13.26 9.01 -12.08
C HIS A 109 13.63 9.23 -13.55
N LEU A 110 12.66 9.60 -14.40
CA LEU A 110 12.95 9.95 -15.79
C LEU A 110 13.79 11.22 -15.91
N ILE A 111 13.49 12.25 -15.11
CA ILE A 111 14.29 13.48 -15.06
C ILE A 111 15.70 13.17 -14.58
N LYS A 112 15.84 12.38 -13.49
CA LYS A 112 17.14 11.96 -12.96
C LYS A 112 17.97 11.23 -14.03
N LYS A 113 17.34 10.36 -14.81
CA LYS A 113 18.00 9.67 -15.93
C LYS A 113 18.43 10.64 -17.03
N ALA A 114 17.57 11.59 -17.42
CA ALA A 114 17.89 12.61 -18.42
C ALA A 114 19.08 13.48 -17.99
N VAL A 115 19.14 13.89 -16.72
CA VAL A 115 20.26 14.66 -16.16
C VAL A 115 21.56 13.84 -16.20
N ALA A 116 21.52 12.55 -15.88
CA ALA A 116 22.69 11.69 -15.97
C ALA A 116 23.23 11.57 -17.41
N ILE A 117 22.33 11.39 -18.39
CA ILE A 117 22.71 11.32 -19.81
C ILE A 117 23.28 12.67 -20.29
N ARG A 118 22.70 13.79 -19.86
CA ARG A 118 23.19 15.13 -20.19
C ARG A 118 24.62 15.35 -19.68
N LYS A 119 24.89 15.01 -18.42
CA LYS A 119 26.25 15.05 -17.83
C LYS A 119 27.25 14.15 -18.56
N HIS A 120 26.81 12.98 -19.05
CA HIS A 120 27.66 12.10 -19.85
C HIS A 120 28.02 12.73 -21.21
N LEU A 121 27.03 13.33 -21.89
CA LEU A 121 27.21 13.97 -23.20
C LEU A 121 28.06 15.25 -23.13
N GLU A 122 28.04 15.97 -22.02
CA GLU A 122 28.91 17.15 -21.80
C GLU A 122 30.39 16.78 -21.94
N ARG A 123 30.77 15.60 -21.45
CA ARG A 123 32.14 15.05 -21.56
C ARG A 123 32.37 14.34 -22.89
N ASN A 124 31.36 13.62 -23.39
CA ASN A 124 31.43 12.80 -24.59
C ASN A 124 30.57 13.36 -25.73
N ARG A 125 30.99 14.49 -26.31
CA ARG A 125 30.20 15.21 -27.33
C ARG A 125 30.01 14.45 -28.65
N LYS A 126 30.83 13.44 -28.92
CA LYS A 126 30.78 12.64 -30.16
C LYS A 126 29.81 11.46 -30.10
N ASP A 127 29.28 11.13 -28.91
CA ASP A 127 28.37 10.00 -28.75
C ASP A 127 26.96 10.32 -29.29
N LYS A 128 26.68 9.82 -30.49
CA LYS A 128 25.39 9.98 -31.17
C LYS A 128 24.30 9.07 -30.59
N ASP A 129 24.65 7.91 -30.05
CA ASP A 129 23.69 6.96 -29.47
C ASP A 129 23.10 7.51 -28.16
N SER A 130 23.97 8.01 -27.28
CA SER A 130 23.52 8.67 -26.05
C SER A 130 22.66 9.91 -26.32
N LYS A 131 22.98 10.67 -27.38
CA LYS A 131 22.16 11.82 -27.82
C LYS A 131 20.77 11.38 -28.29
N PHE A 132 20.69 10.29 -29.05
CA PHE A 132 19.40 9.72 -29.46
C PHE A 132 18.58 9.24 -28.25
N ARG A 133 19.23 8.55 -27.29
CA ARG A 133 18.57 8.11 -26.05
C ARG A 133 18.07 9.28 -25.20
N LEU A 134 18.79 10.40 -25.16
CA LEU A 134 18.33 11.61 -24.48
C LEU A 134 16.99 12.09 -25.07
N ILE A 135 16.89 12.18 -26.40
CA ILE A 135 15.66 12.61 -27.11
C ILE A 135 14.49 11.69 -26.77
N LEU A 136 14.71 10.36 -26.70
CA LEU A 136 13.67 9.41 -26.32
C LEU A 136 13.18 9.62 -24.89
N VAL A 137 14.11 9.85 -23.95
CA VAL A 137 13.76 10.09 -22.53
C VAL A 137 13.02 11.42 -22.38
N GLU A 138 13.50 12.50 -23.00
CA GLU A 138 12.84 13.81 -22.99
C GLU A 138 11.42 13.73 -23.60
N SER A 139 11.27 13.02 -24.72
CA SER A 139 9.96 12.77 -25.33
C SER A 139 9.00 12.02 -24.39
N ARG A 140 9.50 11.04 -23.63
CA ARG A 140 8.72 10.33 -22.61
C ARG A 140 8.31 11.24 -21.45
N ILE A 141 9.22 12.09 -20.97
CA ILE A 141 8.94 13.09 -19.92
C ILE A 141 7.80 14.00 -20.36
N HIS A 142 7.87 14.58 -21.57
CA HIS A 142 6.81 15.45 -22.09
C HIS A 142 5.46 14.73 -22.22
N ARG A 143 5.44 13.45 -22.63
CA ARG A 143 4.20 12.66 -22.68
C ARG A 143 3.58 12.48 -21.30
N LEU A 144 4.38 12.11 -20.29
CA LEU A 144 3.89 11.93 -18.92
C LEU A 144 3.49 13.24 -18.26
N ALA A 145 4.25 14.31 -18.47
CA ALA A 145 3.91 15.64 -17.98
C ALA A 145 2.54 16.08 -18.50
N ARG A 146 2.24 15.87 -19.79
CA ARG A 146 0.90 16.16 -20.36
C ARG A 146 -0.21 15.37 -19.66
N TYR A 147 0.01 14.08 -19.39
CA TYR A 147 -0.96 13.26 -18.67
C TYR A 147 -1.22 13.80 -17.25
N TYR A 148 -0.16 14.09 -16.51
CA TYR A 148 -0.29 14.55 -15.13
C TYR A 148 -0.87 15.96 -15.00
N LYS A 149 -0.62 16.85 -15.96
CA LYS A 149 -1.29 18.15 -16.10
C LYS A 149 -2.80 17.98 -16.31
N ARG A 150 -3.21 17.05 -17.18
CA ARG A 150 -4.62 16.74 -17.43
C ARG A 150 -5.33 16.20 -16.18
N THR A 151 -4.66 15.34 -15.40
CA THR A 151 -5.21 14.76 -14.16
C THR A 151 -5.10 15.69 -12.94
N LYS A 152 -4.66 16.96 -13.12
CA LYS A 152 -4.49 17.97 -12.06
C LYS A 152 -3.59 17.53 -10.90
N LYS A 153 -2.69 16.57 -11.13
CA LYS A 153 -1.68 16.17 -10.13
C LYS A 153 -0.47 17.10 -10.12
N LEU A 154 -0.25 17.84 -11.21
CA LEU A 154 0.79 18.85 -11.34
C LEU A 154 0.16 20.20 -11.76
N PRO A 155 0.78 21.33 -11.37
CA PRO A 155 0.37 22.64 -11.86
C PRO A 155 0.62 22.76 -13.37
N PRO A 156 -0.22 23.54 -14.10
CA PRO A 156 -0.13 23.66 -15.55
C PRO A 156 1.18 24.33 -16.03
N VAL A 157 1.80 25.13 -15.17
CA VAL A 157 3.05 25.89 -15.44
C VAL A 157 4.29 24.99 -15.53
N TRP A 158 4.23 23.76 -15.01
CA TRP A 158 5.39 22.87 -14.91
C TRP A 158 6.00 22.55 -16.29
N LYS A 159 7.32 22.70 -16.46
CA LYS A 159 8.06 22.39 -17.70
C LYS A 159 9.17 21.39 -17.43
#